data_AF-A0A6P8JWA2-F1
#
_entry.id   AF-A0A6P8JWA2-F1
#
_cell.length_a   1.000
_cell.length_b   1.000
_cell.length_c   1.000
_cell.angle_alpha   90.00
_cell.angle_beta   90.00
_cell.angle_gamma   90.00
#
_symmetry.space_group_name_H-M   'P 1'
#
loop_
_entity.id
_entity.type
_entity.pdbx_description
1 polymer ?
#
loop_
_entity_poly.entity_id
_entity_poly.type
_entity_poly.pdbx_seq_one_letter_code
_entity_poly.pdbx_strand_id
1 'polypeptide(L)'
;MGTPWARCKKTAHHAMIRCQAKMGVFKALCHATKLFLALCYPAKIIDVFCSGYWDLSWGLLDKISERYREFVRHIEEMFDANITFEHEFFFDTNSSKSLADVGEEIIQDINKRLSSFIFLSSFVDILCWVMVVTVFFKATIFYLRYMHSRQFQNVFLTKILSDIDRRHEKHGYDPLLPLHQLERAKYMKLTSLRLTLFEFVSIVENACFMATTCLQLFAICFLDYGLFWLLETMSFHGHQETGLEVPAYVDLEIKGGGFVADVMRGIANAFRPLTQKSILDVNPCIPLPVKPDYAEYLIILLLCLLAWLILLAEPYILRTRHLIMAYFYPKRAKERGMFLYNMISEDRTSIFKFVRRRKRNEFNHTRNVKHTRKFTWLNNRFSSLIYMCSCCSCCQSTERCTICGRSLTLSNRNPCDTPGCKGVYCGKCFEKSHNKCCLCNRPVDYGDFSDVTEVDDSSDYSEKESFSERQYRKTCGGQR
;
A
#
# COMPACT_ATOMS: atom_id res chain seq x y z
N MET A 1 -102.92 -42.49 -16.51
CA MET A 1 -101.90 -43.55 -16.41
C MET A 1 -102.16 -44.33 -15.12
N GLY A 2 -102.29 -45.66 -15.17
CA GLY A 2 -102.68 -46.46 -13.99
C GLY A 2 -101.63 -46.48 -12.88
N THR A 3 -102.00 -46.96 -11.69
CA THR A 3 -101.12 -46.93 -10.51
C THR A 3 -99.82 -47.75 -10.68
N PRO A 4 -98.74 -47.43 -9.95
CA PRO A 4 -97.47 -48.15 -10.02
C PRO A 4 -97.62 -49.66 -9.84
N TRP A 5 -98.50 -50.09 -8.92
CA TRP A 5 -98.84 -51.50 -8.72
C TRP A 5 -99.50 -52.12 -9.96
N ALA A 6 -100.48 -51.44 -10.56
CA ALA A 6 -101.18 -51.92 -11.75
C ALA A 6 -100.23 -52.04 -12.96
N ARG A 7 -99.28 -51.11 -13.11
CA ARG A 7 -98.22 -51.18 -14.14
C ARG A 7 -97.27 -52.35 -13.90
N CYS A 8 -96.79 -52.53 -12.68
CA CYS A 8 -95.89 -53.65 -12.34
C CYS A 8 -96.55 -55.00 -12.62
N LYS A 9 -97.81 -55.18 -12.17
CA LYS A 9 -98.59 -56.41 -12.42
C LYS A 9 -98.78 -56.67 -13.91
N LYS A 10 -99.10 -55.64 -14.71
CA LYS A 10 -99.31 -55.76 -16.15
C LYS A 10 -98.03 -56.17 -16.88
N THR A 11 -96.89 -55.60 -16.52
CA THR A 11 -95.58 -55.92 -17.11
C THR A 11 -95.14 -57.34 -16.74
N ALA A 12 -95.32 -57.76 -15.49
CA ALA A 12 -95.00 -59.12 -15.04
C ALA A 12 -95.87 -60.17 -15.77
N HIS A 13 -97.17 -59.91 -15.95
CA HIS A 13 -98.05 -60.78 -16.73
C HIS A 13 -97.65 -60.86 -18.21
N HIS A 14 -97.28 -59.73 -18.82
CA HIS A 14 -96.84 -59.71 -20.21
C HIS A 14 -95.53 -60.50 -20.38
N ALA A 15 -94.59 -60.37 -19.44
CA ALA A 15 -93.35 -61.15 -19.44
C ALA A 15 -93.60 -62.66 -19.29
N MET A 16 -94.56 -63.07 -18.44
CA MET A 16 -94.97 -64.47 -18.29
C MET A 16 -95.53 -65.06 -19.59
N ILE A 17 -96.44 -64.33 -20.27
CA ILE A 17 -97.03 -64.77 -21.55
C ILE A 17 -95.93 -64.89 -22.63
N ARG A 18 -94.99 -63.94 -22.66
CA ARG A 18 -93.89 -63.93 -23.62
C ARG A 18 -92.88 -65.06 -23.36
N CYS A 19 -92.67 -65.45 -22.09
CA CYS A 19 -91.88 -66.61 -21.69
C CYS A 19 -92.54 -67.92 -22.17
N GLN A 20 -93.84 -68.08 -21.93
CA GLN A 20 -94.59 -69.27 -22.35
C GLN A 20 -94.63 -69.45 -23.87
N ALA A 21 -94.65 -68.35 -24.62
CA ALA A 21 -94.60 -68.37 -26.08
C ALA A 21 -93.24 -68.81 -26.64
N LYS A 22 -92.13 -68.49 -25.96
CA LYS A 22 -90.77 -68.83 -26.42
C LYS A 22 -90.25 -70.21 -25.97
N MET A 23 -90.72 -70.74 -24.83
CA MET A 23 -90.13 -71.93 -24.18
C MET A 23 -90.86 -73.26 -24.45
N GLY A 24 -91.70 -73.34 -25.49
CA GLY A 24 -92.16 -74.60 -26.10
C GLY A 24 -92.61 -75.70 -25.12
N VAL A 25 -91.81 -76.77 -24.99
CA VAL A 25 -92.09 -77.96 -24.18
C VAL A 25 -91.87 -77.71 -22.66
N PHE A 26 -91.07 -76.71 -22.29
CA PHE A 26 -90.74 -76.36 -20.90
C PHE A 26 -91.60 -75.23 -20.32
N LYS A 27 -92.86 -75.09 -20.77
CA LYS A 27 -93.80 -74.04 -20.32
C LYS A 27 -94.02 -73.99 -18.81
N ALA A 28 -93.87 -75.11 -18.12
CA ALA A 28 -94.02 -75.20 -16.66
C ALA A 28 -92.99 -74.35 -15.88
N LEU A 29 -91.78 -74.16 -16.42
CA LEU A 29 -90.76 -73.31 -15.77
C LEU A 29 -91.14 -71.83 -15.78
N CYS A 30 -91.92 -71.37 -16.76
CA CYS A 30 -92.41 -69.98 -16.78
C CYS A 30 -93.44 -69.71 -15.66
N HIS A 31 -93.98 -70.73 -14.98
CA HIS A 31 -94.83 -70.52 -13.80
C HIS A 31 -94.03 -69.99 -12.60
N ALA A 32 -92.70 -70.20 -12.55
CA ALA A 32 -91.82 -69.57 -11.57
C ALA A 32 -91.84 -68.03 -11.67
N THR A 33 -92.26 -67.47 -12.82
CA THR A 33 -92.44 -66.03 -12.95
C THR A 33 -93.61 -65.46 -12.14
N LYS A 34 -94.48 -66.32 -11.55
CA LYS A 34 -95.43 -65.88 -10.51
C LYS A 34 -94.73 -65.29 -9.29
N LEU A 35 -93.46 -65.64 -9.02
CA LEU A 35 -92.65 -65.02 -7.97
C LEU A 35 -92.39 -63.53 -8.25
N PHE A 36 -92.32 -63.12 -9.53
CA PHE A 36 -92.20 -61.70 -9.89
C PHE A 36 -93.46 -60.89 -9.56
N LEU A 37 -94.65 -61.51 -9.48
CA LEU A 37 -95.83 -60.80 -8.96
C LEU A 37 -95.70 -60.48 -7.47
N ALA A 38 -94.99 -61.30 -6.68
CA ALA A 38 -94.72 -61.00 -5.28
C ALA A 38 -93.77 -59.81 -5.13
N LEU A 39 -92.82 -59.64 -6.05
CA LEU A 39 -91.94 -58.46 -6.10
C LEU A 39 -92.69 -57.16 -6.46
N CYS A 40 -93.90 -57.23 -7.01
CA CYS A 40 -94.74 -56.06 -7.23
C CYS A 40 -95.54 -55.64 -5.99
N TYR A 41 -95.54 -56.44 -4.90
CA TYR A 41 -96.28 -56.14 -3.67
C TYR A 41 -95.79 -54.88 -2.92
N PRO A 42 -94.47 -54.57 -2.83
CA PRO A 42 -93.97 -53.33 -2.24
C PRO A 42 -94.47 -52.06 -2.96
N ALA A 43 -94.74 -52.14 -4.26
CA ALA A 43 -95.30 -51.01 -5.02
C ALA A 43 -96.74 -50.65 -4.58
N LYS A 44 -97.44 -51.57 -3.90
CA LYS A 44 -98.75 -51.30 -3.28
C LYS A 44 -98.63 -50.41 -2.05
N ILE A 45 -97.51 -50.47 -1.32
CA ILE A 45 -97.25 -49.61 -0.15
C ILE A 45 -97.04 -48.17 -0.63
N ILE A 46 -96.29 -47.97 -1.71
CA ILE A 46 -96.08 -46.65 -2.32
C ILE A 46 -97.43 -46.06 -2.81
N ASP A 47 -98.34 -46.89 -3.33
CA ASP A 47 -99.69 -46.44 -3.68
C ASP A 47 -100.46 -45.92 -2.45
N VAL A 48 -100.31 -46.55 -1.28
CA VAL A 48 -100.92 -46.09 -0.02
C VAL A 48 -100.27 -44.80 0.48
N PHE A 49 -98.96 -44.62 0.33
CA PHE A 49 -98.30 -43.36 0.70
C PHE A 49 -98.62 -42.21 -0.25
N CYS A 50 -98.85 -42.49 -1.54
CA CYS A 50 -99.12 -41.46 -2.55
C CYS A 50 -100.62 -41.16 -2.76
N SER A 51 -101.53 -42.07 -2.42
CA SER A 51 -103.00 -41.85 -2.46
C SER A 51 -103.62 -41.73 -1.06
N GLY A 52 -102.84 -41.99 -0.02
CA GLY A 52 -103.19 -41.77 1.38
C GLY A 52 -103.20 -40.29 1.70
N TYR A 53 -104.33 -39.86 2.23
CA TYR A 53 -104.66 -38.53 2.71
C TYR A 53 -103.67 -38.08 3.81
N TRP A 54 -102.56 -37.45 3.43
CA TRP A 54 -101.67 -36.71 4.33
C TRP A 54 -102.18 -35.28 4.45
N ASP A 55 -103.13 -35.07 5.36
CA ASP A 55 -103.61 -33.75 5.78
C ASP A 55 -102.63 -33.12 6.79
N LEU A 56 -101.31 -33.18 6.50
CA LEU A 56 -100.40 -32.20 7.07
C LEU A 56 -100.55 -30.95 6.20
N SER A 57 -101.32 -29.99 6.68
CA SER A 57 -101.45 -28.68 6.03
C SER A 57 -100.05 -28.19 5.66
N TRP A 58 -99.81 -27.85 4.39
CA TRP A 58 -98.52 -27.32 3.93
C TRP A 58 -98.03 -26.14 4.78
N GLY A 59 -98.96 -25.39 5.41
CA GLY A 59 -98.64 -24.33 6.36
C GLY A 59 -97.98 -24.78 7.69
N LEU A 60 -98.07 -26.05 8.10
CA LEU A 60 -97.35 -26.57 9.28
C LEU A 60 -95.90 -26.92 8.91
N LEU A 61 -95.69 -27.48 7.71
CA LEU A 61 -94.36 -27.85 7.21
C LEU A 61 -93.54 -26.61 6.87
N ASP A 62 -94.18 -25.60 6.28
CA ASP A 62 -93.58 -24.28 6.06
C ASP A 62 -93.17 -23.66 7.40
N LYS A 63 -94.07 -23.65 8.40
CA LYS A 63 -93.75 -23.14 9.75
C LYS A 63 -92.61 -23.89 10.43
N ILE A 64 -92.52 -25.21 10.28
CA ILE A 64 -91.42 -26.00 10.86
C ILE A 64 -90.11 -25.70 10.12
N SER A 65 -90.15 -25.59 8.79
CA SER A 65 -88.97 -25.27 7.99
C SER A 65 -88.44 -23.85 8.27
N GLU A 66 -89.35 -22.91 8.52
CA GLU A 66 -89.04 -21.54 8.87
C GLU A 66 -88.41 -21.47 10.26
N ARG A 67 -89.01 -22.15 11.26
CA ARG A 67 -88.42 -22.28 12.61
C ARG A 67 -87.08 -23.00 12.61
N TYR A 68 -86.90 -23.98 11.73
CA TYR A 68 -85.62 -24.67 11.57
C TYR A 68 -84.56 -23.74 10.96
N ARG A 69 -84.89 -22.98 9.90
CA ARG A 69 -83.96 -21.96 9.35
C ARG A 69 -83.64 -20.89 10.39
N GLU A 70 -84.60 -20.47 11.18
CA GLU A 70 -84.42 -19.48 12.23
C GLU A 70 -83.50 -20.01 13.34
N PHE A 71 -83.62 -21.28 13.72
CA PHE A 71 -82.74 -21.96 14.68
C PHE A 71 -81.32 -22.16 14.12
N VAL A 72 -81.18 -22.58 12.86
CA VAL A 72 -79.87 -22.73 12.22
C VAL A 72 -79.18 -21.38 12.11
N ARG A 73 -79.91 -20.31 11.77
CA ARG A 73 -79.36 -18.95 11.73
C ARG A 73 -78.92 -18.48 13.11
N HIS A 74 -79.67 -18.78 14.17
CA HIS A 74 -79.24 -18.48 15.55
C HIS A 74 -77.98 -19.25 15.95
N ILE A 75 -77.82 -20.50 15.51
CA ILE A 75 -76.60 -21.27 15.72
C ILE A 75 -75.45 -20.63 14.93
N GLU A 76 -75.65 -20.31 13.66
CA GLU A 76 -74.65 -19.67 12.82
C GLU A 76 -74.19 -18.33 13.43
N GLU A 77 -75.12 -17.48 13.89
CA GLU A 77 -74.83 -16.23 14.59
C GLU A 77 -74.14 -16.46 15.97
N MET A 78 -74.42 -17.56 16.67
CA MET A 78 -73.70 -17.92 17.92
C MET A 78 -72.26 -18.39 17.67
N PHE A 79 -71.95 -18.92 16.48
CA PHE A 79 -70.63 -19.43 16.12
C PHE A 79 -69.86 -18.52 15.15
N ASP A 80 -70.47 -17.43 14.67
CA ASP A 80 -69.83 -16.43 13.83
C ASP A 80 -68.95 -15.50 14.69
N ALA A 81 -67.75 -15.97 14.99
CA ALA A 81 -66.73 -15.22 15.70
C ALA A 81 -65.59 -14.90 14.73
N ASN A 82 -65.37 -13.61 14.47
CA ASN A 82 -64.19 -13.14 13.75
C ASN A 82 -63.02 -13.03 14.74
N ILE A 83 -62.14 -14.03 14.75
CA ILE A 83 -60.96 -14.05 15.62
C ILE A 83 -59.82 -13.33 14.91
N THR A 84 -59.53 -12.10 15.32
CA THR A 84 -58.36 -11.33 14.87
C THR A 84 -57.21 -11.53 15.86
N PHE A 85 -56.09 -12.08 15.40
CA PHE A 85 -54.90 -12.27 16.23
C PHE A 85 -53.95 -11.08 16.09
N GLU A 86 -53.95 -10.18 17.06
CA GLU A 86 -52.94 -9.12 17.18
C GLU A 86 -51.77 -9.65 18.02
N HIS A 87 -50.59 -9.74 17.40
CA HIS A 87 -49.36 -10.14 18.07
C HIS A 87 -48.53 -8.89 18.37
N GLU A 88 -48.49 -8.48 19.64
CA GLU A 88 -47.52 -7.50 20.12
C GLU A 88 -46.26 -8.23 20.57
N PHE A 89 -45.21 -8.15 19.76
CA PHE A 89 -43.91 -8.71 20.13
C PHE A 89 -43.19 -7.75 21.07
N PHE A 90 -43.20 -8.07 22.37
CA PHE A 90 -42.35 -7.42 23.35
C PHE A 90 -41.00 -8.14 23.40
N PHE A 91 -39.99 -7.54 22.76
CA PHE A 91 -38.62 -8.02 22.86
C PHE A 91 -37.98 -7.46 24.13
N ASP A 92 -38.05 -8.21 25.23
CA ASP A 92 -37.19 -7.96 26.40
C ASP A 92 -35.78 -8.45 26.07
N THR A 93 -34.97 -7.57 25.49
CA THR A 93 -33.53 -7.80 25.41
C THR A 93 -32.97 -7.68 26.81
N ASN A 94 -32.71 -8.82 27.47
CA ASN A 94 -31.86 -8.88 28.67
C ASN A 94 -30.40 -8.59 28.24
N SER A 95 -30.15 -7.36 27.79
CA SER A 95 -28.84 -6.96 27.32
C SER A 95 -27.97 -6.73 28.55
N SER A 96 -26.86 -7.47 28.62
CA SER A 96 -25.88 -7.31 29.68
C SER A 96 -25.17 -5.95 29.63
N LYS A 97 -25.29 -5.23 28.50
CA LYS A 97 -24.65 -3.93 28.24
C LYS A 97 -25.55 -3.01 27.42
N SER A 98 -25.36 -1.71 27.60
CA SER A 98 -26.01 -0.70 26.75
C SER A 98 -25.34 -0.64 25.36
N LEU A 99 -26.07 -0.15 24.35
CA LEU A 99 -25.53 0.05 23.00
C LEU A 99 -24.33 1.02 22.98
N ALA A 100 -24.31 2.00 23.89
CA ALA A 100 -23.20 2.93 24.06
C ALA A 100 -21.94 2.22 24.55
N ASP A 101 -22.08 1.33 25.56
CA ASP A 101 -20.95 0.55 26.09
C ASP A 101 -20.37 -0.40 25.03
N VAL A 102 -21.23 -1.01 24.21
CA VAL A 102 -20.79 -1.88 23.11
C VAL A 102 -20.01 -1.08 22.06
N GLY A 103 -20.46 0.15 21.74
CA GLY A 103 -19.73 1.04 20.84
C GLY A 103 -18.34 1.41 21.37
N GLU A 104 -18.23 1.71 22.66
CA GLU A 104 -16.94 2.04 23.29
C GLU A 104 -15.98 0.84 23.31
N GLU A 105 -16.49 -0.37 23.56
CA GLU A 105 -15.69 -1.60 23.51
C GLU A 105 -15.16 -1.90 22.11
N ILE A 106 -15.98 -1.68 21.06
CA ILE A 106 -15.54 -1.84 19.67
C ILE A 106 -14.41 -0.84 19.35
N ILE A 107 -14.55 0.42 19.76
CA ILE A 107 -13.50 1.43 19.55
C ILE A 107 -12.22 1.07 20.31
N GLN A 108 -12.33 0.57 21.55
CA GLN A 108 -11.18 0.08 22.30
C GLN A 108 -10.51 -1.11 21.62
N ASP A 109 -11.26 -2.06 21.07
CA ASP A 109 -10.69 -3.21 20.37
C ASP A 109 -10.02 -2.80 19.05
N ILE A 110 -10.59 -1.84 18.33
CA ILE A 110 -9.96 -1.23 17.15
C ILE A 110 -8.63 -0.56 17.54
N ASN A 111 -8.63 0.28 18.58
CA ASN A 111 -7.41 0.94 19.06
C ASN A 111 -6.35 -0.07 19.53
N LYS A 112 -6.76 -1.17 20.14
CA LYS A 112 -5.86 -2.25 20.57
C LYS A 112 -5.23 -2.96 19.37
N ARG A 113 -6.00 -3.24 18.32
CA ARG A 113 -5.53 -3.86 17.07
C ARG A 113 -4.65 -2.92 16.25
N LEU A 114 -4.96 -1.62 16.25
CA LEU A 114 -4.21 -0.56 15.57
C LEU A 114 -3.07 0.02 16.42
N SER A 115 -2.82 -0.51 17.62
CA SER A 115 -1.83 0.02 18.56
C SER A 115 -0.42 0.16 17.95
N SER A 116 0.03 -0.83 17.19
CA SER A 116 1.31 -0.80 16.48
C SER A 116 1.39 0.36 15.48
N PHE A 117 0.29 0.66 14.77
CA PHE A 117 0.20 1.74 13.81
C PHE A 117 0.17 3.11 14.49
N ILE A 118 -0.62 3.25 15.56
CA ILE A 118 -0.70 4.47 16.38
C ILE A 118 0.67 4.80 16.98
N PHE A 119 1.39 3.79 17.48
CA PHE A 119 2.76 3.94 17.98
C PHE A 119 3.72 4.43 16.89
N LEU A 120 3.66 3.83 15.69
CA LEU A 120 4.48 4.22 14.55
C LEU A 120 4.20 5.67 14.11
N SER A 121 2.91 6.05 14.05
CA SER A 121 2.50 7.42 13.73
C SER A 121 3.02 8.41 14.76
N SER A 122 2.84 8.12 16.05
CA SER A 122 3.31 8.97 17.15
C SER A 122 4.84 9.13 17.12
N PHE A 123 5.57 8.07 16.77
CA PHE A 123 7.01 8.11 16.63
C PHE A 123 7.46 9.05 15.50
N VAL A 124 6.79 9.02 14.34
CA VAL A 124 7.11 9.91 13.22
C VAL A 124 6.74 11.36 13.55
N ASP A 125 5.66 11.60 14.28
CA ASP A 125 5.27 12.95 14.73
C ASP A 125 6.35 13.57 15.64
N ILE A 126 6.86 12.80 16.60
CA ILE A 126 7.99 13.23 17.45
C ILE A 126 9.23 13.50 16.59
N LEU A 127 9.51 12.62 15.62
CA LEU A 127 10.64 12.80 14.71
C LEU A 127 10.51 14.10 13.91
N CYS A 128 9.30 14.47 13.48
CA CYS A 128 9.03 15.74 12.79
C CYS A 128 9.37 16.95 13.67
N TRP A 129 8.98 16.93 14.95
CA TRP A 129 9.36 17.98 15.91
C TRP A 129 10.87 18.07 16.13
N VAL A 130 11.55 16.92 16.24
CA VAL A 130 13.01 16.87 16.32
C VAL A 130 13.63 17.50 15.08
N MET A 131 13.11 17.21 13.88
CA MET A 131 13.59 17.80 12.63
C MET A 131 13.51 19.32 12.65
N VAL A 132 12.39 19.89 13.09
CA VAL A 132 12.24 21.36 13.22
C VAL A 132 13.35 21.95 14.11
N VAL A 133 13.62 21.34 15.27
CA VAL A 133 14.69 21.80 16.18
C VAL A 133 16.08 21.65 15.55
N THR A 134 16.33 20.54 14.85
CA THR A 134 17.64 20.30 14.20
C THR A 134 17.95 21.32 13.10
N VAL A 135 16.94 21.88 12.42
CA VAL A 135 17.14 22.94 11.42
C VAL A 135 17.75 24.19 12.06
N PHE A 136 17.21 24.65 13.19
CA PHE A 136 17.74 25.80 13.92
C PHE A 136 19.16 25.52 14.45
N PHE A 137 19.39 24.31 14.94
CA PHE A 137 20.70 23.90 15.43
C PHE A 137 21.75 23.85 14.31
N LYS A 138 21.42 23.23 13.16
CA LYS A 138 22.29 23.19 11.96
C LYS A 138 22.58 24.61 11.45
N ALA A 139 21.59 25.50 11.44
CA ALA A 139 21.78 26.90 11.05
C ALA A 139 22.74 27.65 11.99
N THR A 140 22.57 27.48 13.30
CA THR A 140 23.42 28.10 14.32
C THR A 140 24.86 27.58 14.25
N ILE A 141 25.04 26.27 14.14
CA ILE A 141 26.37 25.66 13.95
C ILE A 141 27.02 26.16 12.67
N PHE A 142 26.26 26.27 11.58
CA PHE A 142 26.77 26.79 10.32
C PHE A 142 27.28 28.22 10.49
N TYR A 143 26.50 29.10 11.14
CA TYR A 143 26.89 30.48 11.43
C TYR A 143 28.17 30.54 12.27
N LEU A 144 28.22 29.83 13.40
CA LEU A 144 29.38 29.82 14.30
C LEU A 144 30.64 29.31 13.61
N ARG A 145 30.53 28.21 12.86
CA ARG A 145 31.67 27.64 12.11
C ARG A 145 32.10 28.55 10.97
N TYR A 146 31.16 29.22 10.30
CA TYR A 146 31.46 30.21 9.26
C TYR A 146 32.26 31.39 9.84
N MET A 147 31.90 31.84 11.04
CA MET A 147 32.59 32.92 11.74
C MET A 147 33.96 32.50 12.27
N HIS A 148 34.10 31.32 12.87
CA HIS A 148 35.34 30.94 13.53
C HIS A 148 36.39 30.36 12.56
N SER A 149 35.97 29.54 11.58
CA SER A 149 36.89 28.83 10.70
C SER A 149 37.00 29.45 9.30
N ARG A 150 38.24 29.62 8.82
CA ARG A 150 38.54 30.06 7.45
C ARG A 150 38.48 28.91 6.43
N GLN A 151 38.68 27.68 6.88
CA GLN A 151 38.71 26.47 6.04
C GLN A 151 37.31 25.85 5.85
N PHE A 152 36.40 26.07 6.80
CA PHE A 152 35.09 25.41 6.81
C PHE A 152 34.29 25.68 5.53
N GLN A 153 34.03 24.65 4.74
CA GLN A 153 33.28 24.71 3.47
C GLN A 153 33.78 25.81 2.51
N ASN A 154 35.07 26.13 2.53
CA ASN A 154 35.67 27.14 1.66
C ASN A 154 36.12 26.51 0.33
N VAL A 155 35.19 25.87 -0.37
CA VAL A 155 35.45 25.15 -1.63
C VAL A 155 34.80 25.86 -2.83
N PHE A 156 33.90 26.79 -2.55
CA PHE A 156 33.10 27.48 -3.54
C PHE A 156 33.77 28.77 -4.03
N LEU A 157 33.85 28.93 -5.36
CA LEU A 157 34.34 30.15 -6.00
C LEU A 157 33.25 31.22 -5.97
N THR A 158 33.51 32.29 -5.22
CA THR A 158 32.65 33.46 -5.09
C THR A 158 33.19 34.64 -5.93
N LYS A 159 32.35 35.67 -6.16
CA LYS A 159 32.76 36.90 -6.86
C LYS A 159 33.94 37.60 -6.17
N ILE A 160 34.00 37.52 -4.83
CA ILE A 160 35.08 38.09 -4.02
C ILE A 160 36.45 37.52 -4.44
N LEU A 161 36.52 36.22 -4.72
CA LEU A 161 37.76 35.59 -5.19
C LEU A 161 38.19 36.14 -6.56
N SER A 162 37.23 36.31 -7.48
CA SER A 162 37.50 36.90 -8.80
C SER A 162 37.98 38.34 -8.71
N ASP A 163 37.47 39.13 -7.75
CA ASP A 163 37.93 40.49 -7.50
C ASP A 163 39.29 40.57 -6.81
N ILE A 164 39.66 39.55 -6.01
CA ILE A 164 41.03 39.40 -5.49
C ILE A 164 41.97 39.09 -6.65
N ASP A 165 41.63 38.09 -7.47
CA ASP A 165 42.45 37.64 -8.60
C ASP A 165 42.74 38.78 -9.59
N ARG A 166 41.71 39.52 -10.01
CA ARG A 166 41.86 40.69 -10.88
C ARG A 166 42.73 41.80 -10.28
N ARG A 167 42.76 41.93 -8.95
CA ARG A 167 43.67 42.87 -8.29
C ARG A 167 45.10 42.38 -8.33
N HIS A 168 45.36 41.09 -8.10
CA HIS A 168 46.70 40.52 -8.22
C HIS A 168 47.23 40.58 -9.66
N GLU A 169 46.39 40.33 -10.65
CA GLU A 169 46.72 40.50 -12.07
C GLU A 169 47.18 41.92 -12.39
N LYS A 170 46.49 42.95 -11.86
CA LYS A 170 46.91 44.36 -12.00
C LYS A 170 48.28 44.67 -11.36
N HIS A 171 48.70 43.89 -10.37
CA HIS A 171 50.01 44.02 -9.73
C HIS A 171 51.10 43.17 -10.41
N GLY A 172 50.79 42.53 -11.55
CA GLY A 172 51.75 41.76 -12.34
C GLY A 172 51.93 40.30 -11.89
N TYR A 173 51.05 39.78 -11.03
CA TYR A 173 51.04 38.36 -10.70
C TYR A 173 50.25 37.55 -11.74
N ASP A 174 50.65 36.29 -11.96
CA ASP A 174 49.92 35.37 -12.83
C ASP A 174 48.49 35.14 -12.35
N PRO A 175 47.48 35.15 -13.25
CA PRO A 175 46.09 34.98 -12.86
C PRO A 175 45.81 33.57 -12.34
N LEU A 176 45.06 33.49 -11.24
CA LEU A 176 44.62 32.24 -10.66
C LEU A 176 43.50 31.60 -11.51
N LEU A 177 42.62 32.38 -12.11
CA LEU A 177 41.55 31.87 -12.98
C LEU A 177 42.00 31.95 -14.45
N PRO A 178 41.71 30.94 -15.30
CA PRO A 178 40.82 29.79 -15.10
C PRO A 178 41.46 28.60 -14.34
N LEU A 179 40.67 27.89 -13.55
CA LEU A 179 41.09 26.67 -12.84
C LEU A 179 41.56 25.56 -13.80
N HIS A 180 42.66 24.89 -13.45
CA HIS A 180 43.13 23.68 -14.13
C HIS A 180 42.17 22.50 -13.95
N GLN A 181 42.25 21.52 -14.85
CA GLN A 181 41.37 20.33 -14.81
C GLN A 181 41.43 19.58 -13.47
N LEU A 182 42.62 19.47 -12.88
CA LEU A 182 42.82 18.82 -11.58
C LEU A 182 42.20 19.64 -10.43
N GLU A 183 42.23 20.97 -10.53
CA GLU A 183 41.68 21.88 -9.53
C GLU A 183 40.15 21.91 -9.58
N ARG A 184 39.55 21.79 -10.77
CA ARG A 184 38.09 21.71 -10.96
C ARG A 184 37.47 20.51 -10.25
N ALA A 185 38.24 19.47 -9.97
CA ALA A 185 37.79 18.35 -9.15
C ALA A 185 37.67 18.72 -7.66
N LYS A 186 38.51 19.63 -7.15
CA LYS A 186 38.46 20.08 -5.76
C LYS A 186 37.53 21.28 -5.59
N TYR A 187 37.76 22.35 -6.35
CA TYR A 187 37.06 23.63 -6.24
C TYR A 187 35.95 23.77 -7.28
N MET A 188 34.84 24.40 -6.91
CA MET A 188 33.67 24.53 -7.79
C MET A 188 33.01 25.90 -7.72
N LYS A 189 32.29 26.27 -8.79
CA LYS A 189 31.45 27.48 -8.78
C LYS A 189 30.17 27.21 -7.97
N LEU A 190 29.59 28.23 -7.34
CA LEU A 190 28.31 28.07 -6.62
C LEU A 190 27.21 27.48 -7.52
N THR A 191 27.19 27.86 -8.80
CA THR A 191 26.19 27.45 -9.79
C THR A 191 26.43 26.07 -10.41
N SER A 192 27.47 25.34 -10.00
CA SER A 192 27.74 24.03 -10.60
C SER A 192 26.77 22.96 -10.09
N LEU A 193 26.23 22.12 -10.99
CA LEU A 193 25.35 20.98 -10.63
C LEU A 193 26.08 19.83 -9.89
N ARG A 194 27.39 19.95 -9.68
CA ARG A 194 28.18 18.92 -9.03
C ARG A 194 27.97 18.97 -7.52
N LEU A 195 27.63 17.83 -6.93
CA LEU A 195 27.46 17.66 -5.49
C LEU A 195 28.80 17.37 -4.79
N THR A 196 28.99 17.96 -3.61
CA THR A 196 30.06 17.58 -2.68
C THR A 196 29.65 16.36 -1.85
N LEU A 197 30.62 15.65 -1.28
CA LEU A 197 30.34 14.52 -0.37
C LEU A 197 29.50 14.96 0.84
N PHE A 198 29.75 16.14 1.38
CA PHE A 198 28.97 16.68 2.51
C PHE A 198 27.52 16.98 2.13
N GLU A 199 27.29 17.53 0.93
CA GLU A 199 25.93 17.75 0.42
C GLU A 199 25.23 16.41 0.15
N PHE A 200 25.94 15.42 -0.39
CA PHE A 200 25.39 14.09 -0.62
C PHE A 200 24.96 13.41 0.68
N VAL A 201 25.80 13.45 1.73
CA VAL A 201 25.44 12.89 3.04
C VAL A 201 24.21 13.60 3.62
N SER A 202 24.12 14.93 3.48
CA SER A 202 22.95 15.69 3.93
C SER A 202 21.68 15.29 3.17
N ILE A 203 21.77 15.07 1.85
CA ILE A 203 20.62 14.61 1.04
C ILE A 203 20.19 13.22 1.48
N VAL A 204 21.12 12.29 1.72
CA VAL A 204 20.80 10.93 2.17
C VAL A 204 20.11 10.95 3.53
N GLU A 205 20.60 11.76 4.47
CA GLU A 205 19.98 11.97 5.77
C GLU A 205 18.52 12.46 5.62
N ASN A 206 18.31 13.54 4.86
CA ASN A 206 16.99 14.11 4.65
C ASN A 206 16.07 13.18 3.83
N ALA A 207 16.63 12.41 2.89
CA ALA A 207 15.90 11.46 2.07
C ALA A 207 15.40 10.27 2.90
N CYS A 208 16.15 9.84 3.90
CA CYS A 208 15.70 8.83 4.86
C CYS A 208 14.45 9.31 5.60
N PHE A 209 14.46 10.55 6.11
CA PHE A 209 13.30 11.15 6.79
C PHE A 209 12.11 11.38 5.85
N MET A 210 12.36 11.78 4.60
CA MET A 210 11.31 11.91 3.59
C MET A 210 10.72 10.54 3.22
N ALA A 211 11.55 9.50 3.14
CA ALA A 211 11.08 8.14 2.86
C ALA A 211 10.21 7.61 4.01
N THR A 212 10.58 7.86 5.27
CA THR A 212 9.76 7.44 6.43
C THR A 212 8.39 8.11 6.46
N THR A 213 8.32 9.41 6.15
CA THR A 213 7.06 10.16 6.10
C THR A 213 6.20 9.74 4.91
N CYS A 214 6.79 9.54 3.73
CA CYS A 214 6.08 8.98 2.57
C CYS A 214 5.54 7.56 2.86
N LEU A 215 6.31 6.72 3.55
CA LEU A 215 5.88 5.38 3.93
C LEU A 215 4.69 5.41 4.91
N GLN A 216 4.69 6.36 5.86
CA GLN A 216 3.57 6.56 6.78
C GLN A 216 2.30 6.99 6.02
N LEU A 217 2.40 7.99 5.14
CA LEU A 217 1.26 8.45 4.31
C LEU A 217 0.73 7.31 3.44
N PHE A 218 1.62 6.52 2.85
CA PHE A 218 1.24 5.33 2.10
C PHE A 218 0.52 4.30 2.99
N ALA A 219 1.01 4.05 4.20
CA ALA A 219 0.37 3.13 5.14
C ALA A 219 -1.03 3.60 5.56
N ILE A 220 -1.23 4.92 5.75
CA ILE A 220 -2.55 5.51 6.01
C ILE A 220 -3.50 5.23 4.84
N CYS A 221 -3.09 5.56 3.62
CA CYS A 221 -3.93 5.36 2.43
C CYS A 221 -4.23 3.87 2.19
N PHE A 222 -3.24 3.00 2.45
CA PHE A 222 -3.41 1.55 2.34
C PHE A 222 -4.40 1.01 3.37
N LEU A 223 -4.32 1.48 4.62
CA LEU A 223 -5.24 1.10 5.68
C LEU A 223 -6.67 1.55 5.36
N ASP A 224 -6.84 2.79 4.90
CA ASP A 224 -8.15 3.31 4.51
C ASP A 224 -8.77 2.52 3.35
N TYR A 225 -7.98 2.24 2.31
CA TYR A 225 -8.42 1.35 1.23
C TYR A 225 -8.73 -0.07 1.71
N GLY A 226 -7.91 -0.62 2.62
CA GLY A 226 -8.13 -1.94 3.21
C GLY A 226 -9.41 -2.00 4.06
N LEU A 227 -9.70 -0.93 4.81
CA LEU A 227 -10.93 -0.80 5.60
C LEU A 227 -12.17 -0.73 4.70
N PHE A 228 -12.10 0.08 3.63
CA PHE A 228 -13.15 0.15 2.62
C PHE A 228 -13.42 -1.23 2.01
N TRP A 229 -12.38 -1.94 1.58
CA TRP A 229 -12.52 -3.25 0.96
C TRP A 229 -13.06 -4.32 1.92
N LEU A 230 -12.66 -4.26 3.19
CA LEU A 230 -13.18 -5.14 4.24
C LEU A 230 -14.67 -4.90 4.48
N LEU A 231 -15.09 -3.63 4.59
CA LEU A 231 -16.49 -3.25 4.78
C LEU A 231 -17.34 -3.61 3.56
N GLU A 232 -16.83 -3.41 2.35
CA GLU A 232 -17.48 -3.82 1.10
C GLU A 232 -17.67 -5.34 1.05
N THR A 233 -16.65 -6.12 1.43
CA THR A 233 -16.74 -7.58 1.49
C THR A 233 -17.75 -8.04 2.54
N MET A 234 -17.77 -7.43 3.72
CA MET A 234 -18.76 -7.72 4.77
C MET A 234 -20.18 -7.38 4.31
N SER A 235 -20.38 -6.23 3.65
CA SER A 235 -21.68 -5.82 3.13
C SER A 235 -22.17 -6.77 2.02
N PHE A 236 -21.28 -7.17 1.11
CA PHE A 236 -21.62 -8.11 0.04
C PHE A 236 -22.08 -9.47 0.58
N HIS A 237 -21.35 -10.05 1.54
CA HIS A 237 -21.74 -11.32 2.14
C HIS A 237 -22.95 -11.20 3.07
N GLY A 238 -23.09 -10.09 3.80
CA GLY A 238 -24.22 -9.85 4.70
C GLY A 238 -25.55 -9.69 3.98
N HIS A 239 -25.58 -9.08 2.79
CA HIS A 239 -26.78 -9.01 1.95
C HIS A 239 -27.12 -10.34 1.26
N GLN A 240 -26.18 -11.29 1.22
CA GLN A 240 -26.39 -12.59 0.58
C GLN A 240 -26.99 -13.64 1.54
N GLU A 241 -26.88 -13.43 2.85
CA GLU A 241 -27.54 -14.27 3.86
C GLU A 241 -29.04 -13.94 3.91
N THR A 242 -29.88 -14.93 3.61
CA THR A 242 -31.34 -14.83 3.78
C THR A 242 -31.62 -14.47 5.24
N GLY A 243 -32.36 -13.38 5.47
CA GLY A 243 -32.56 -12.78 6.79
C GLY A 243 -32.94 -13.76 7.89
N LEU A 244 -32.70 -13.35 9.14
CA LEU A 244 -32.79 -14.22 10.32
C LEU A 244 -34.19 -14.87 10.39
N GLU A 245 -34.27 -16.20 10.22
CA GLU A 245 -35.52 -16.95 10.38
C GLU A 245 -35.88 -16.97 11.87
N VAL A 246 -36.81 -16.12 12.29
CA VAL A 246 -37.34 -16.16 13.66
C VAL A 246 -38.40 -17.25 13.74
N PRO A 247 -38.23 -18.28 14.60
CA PRO A 247 -39.28 -19.26 14.81
C PRO A 247 -40.41 -18.61 15.60
N ALA A 248 -41.54 -18.38 14.96
CA ALA A 248 -42.77 -18.04 15.64
C ALA A 248 -43.43 -19.35 16.09
N TYR A 249 -43.50 -19.63 17.39
CA TYR A 249 -44.71 -20.21 17.97
C TYR A 249 -44.73 -20.17 19.51
N VAL A 250 -45.93 -19.92 20.04
CA VAL A 250 -46.37 -20.34 21.38
C VAL A 250 -47.21 -21.60 21.15
N ASP A 251 -46.74 -22.77 21.58
CA ASP A 251 -47.51 -24.02 21.47
C ASP A 251 -48.49 -24.10 22.64
N LEU A 252 -49.79 -24.11 22.34
CA LEU A 252 -50.83 -24.19 23.36
C LEU A 252 -50.98 -25.65 23.82
N GLU A 253 -50.28 -26.03 24.88
CA GLU A 253 -50.34 -27.38 25.45
C GLU A 253 -51.56 -27.54 26.40
N ILE A 254 -52.64 -28.15 25.91
CA ILE A 254 -53.83 -28.44 26.74
C ILE A 254 -53.58 -29.70 27.58
N LYS A 255 -53.45 -29.54 28.91
CA LYS A 255 -53.23 -30.64 29.87
C LYS A 255 -54.57 -31.15 30.43
N GLY A 256 -54.83 -32.45 30.31
CA GLY A 256 -56.05 -33.11 30.80
C GLY A 256 -56.63 -34.13 29.80
N GLY A 257 -57.26 -35.19 30.30
CA GLY A 257 -57.93 -36.21 29.49
C GLY A 257 -59.46 -36.09 29.55
N GLY A 258 -60.14 -36.37 28.44
CA GLY A 258 -61.60 -36.34 28.34
C GLY A 258 -62.09 -35.74 27.01
N PHE A 259 -63.35 -35.99 26.67
CA PHE A 259 -63.96 -35.55 25.40
C PHE A 259 -63.82 -34.04 25.15
N VAL A 260 -64.01 -33.22 26.18
CA VAL A 260 -63.86 -31.75 26.07
C VAL A 260 -62.42 -31.34 25.77
N ALA A 261 -61.43 -32.02 26.36
CA ALA A 261 -60.03 -31.76 26.09
C ALA A 261 -59.65 -32.12 24.64
N ASP A 262 -60.26 -33.16 24.07
CA ASP A 262 -60.02 -33.56 22.68
C ASP A 262 -60.67 -32.61 21.66
N VAL A 263 -61.88 -32.09 21.97
CA VAL A 263 -62.50 -31.03 21.17
C VAL A 263 -61.64 -29.76 21.21
N MET A 264 -61.16 -29.36 22.39
CA MET A 264 -60.29 -28.18 22.54
C MET A 264 -58.93 -28.37 21.85
N ARG A 265 -58.36 -29.59 21.84
CA ARG A 265 -57.17 -29.90 21.02
C ARG A 265 -57.46 -29.82 19.53
N GLY A 266 -58.61 -30.29 19.08
CA GLY A 266 -59.04 -30.17 17.69
C GLY A 266 -59.14 -28.71 17.25
N ILE A 267 -59.75 -27.86 18.09
CA ILE A 267 -59.87 -26.42 17.87
C ILE A 267 -58.48 -25.75 17.89
N ALA A 268 -57.67 -25.99 18.93
CA ALA A 268 -56.34 -25.40 19.05
C ALA A 268 -55.43 -25.79 17.88
N ASN A 269 -55.49 -27.03 17.41
CA ASN A 269 -54.73 -27.50 16.24
C ASN A 269 -55.26 -26.92 14.91
N ALA A 270 -56.57 -26.69 14.78
CA ALA A 270 -57.18 -26.08 13.60
C ALA A 270 -56.86 -24.58 13.49
N PHE A 271 -56.72 -23.91 14.64
CA PHE A 271 -56.30 -22.50 14.73
C PHE A 271 -54.80 -22.33 14.97
N ARG A 272 -53.98 -23.38 14.79
CA ARG A 272 -52.52 -23.21 14.77
C ARG A 272 -52.18 -22.25 13.64
N PRO A 273 -51.67 -21.05 13.95
CA PRO A 273 -51.37 -20.11 12.90
C PRO A 273 -50.28 -20.71 12.03
N LEU A 274 -50.54 -20.81 10.72
CA LEU A 274 -49.49 -20.95 9.71
C LEU A 274 -48.76 -19.60 9.68
N THR A 275 -48.02 -19.27 10.73
CA THR A 275 -47.22 -18.05 10.78
C THR A 275 -46.24 -18.13 9.63
N GLN A 276 -46.46 -17.29 8.61
CA GLN A 276 -45.50 -17.09 7.54
C GLN A 276 -44.18 -16.73 8.20
N LYS A 277 -43.14 -17.53 7.95
CA LYS A 277 -41.78 -17.29 8.45
C LYS A 277 -41.45 -15.82 8.22
N SER A 278 -41.45 -15.02 9.27
CA SER A 278 -41.11 -13.61 9.18
C SER A 278 -39.61 -13.52 9.06
N ILE A 279 -39.13 -13.32 7.84
CA ILE A 279 -37.73 -13.03 7.56
C ILE A 279 -37.49 -11.60 8.06
N LEU A 280 -36.72 -11.45 9.14
CA LEU A 280 -36.26 -10.14 9.57
C LEU A 280 -35.21 -9.65 8.57
N ASP A 281 -35.47 -8.48 7.97
CA ASP A 281 -34.52 -7.85 7.06
C ASP A 281 -33.33 -7.30 7.84
N VAL A 282 -32.15 -7.85 7.59
CA VAL A 282 -30.88 -7.50 8.26
C VAL A 282 -30.18 -6.33 7.56
N ASN A 283 -30.68 -5.90 6.40
CA ASN A 283 -30.14 -4.79 5.60
C ASN A 283 -29.88 -3.49 6.40
N PRO A 284 -30.73 -3.06 7.36
CA PRO A 284 -30.50 -1.83 8.11
C PRO A 284 -29.33 -1.90 9.10
N CYS A 285 -28.91 -3.10 9.51
CA CYS A 285 -27.88 -3.32 10.51
C CYS A 285 -26.47 -3.44 9.92
N ILE A 286 -26.35 -3.51 8.59
CA ILE A 286 -25.08 -3.72 7.89
C ILE A 286 -24.47 -2.36 7.56
N PRO A 287 -23.20 -2.11 7.94
CA PRO A 287 -22.55 -0.84 7.63
C PRO A 287 -22.38 -0.66 6.11
N LEU A 288 -22.82 0.49 5.60
CA LEU A 288 -22.65 0.86 4.19
C LEU A 288 -21.23 1.39 3.96
N PRO A 289 -20.42 0.76 3.09
CA PRO A 289 -19.07 1.22 2.81
C PRO A 289 -19.10 2.55 2.04
N VAL A 290 -18.35 3.54 2.52
CA VAL A 290 -18.12 4.80 1.80
C VAL A 290 -16.83 4.68 1.01
N LYS A 291 -16.90 4.89 -0.31
CA LYS A 291 -15.72 4.84 -1.18
C LYS A 291 -14.70 5.93 -0.79
N PRO A 292 -13.40 5.60 -0.76
CA PRO A 292 -12.36 6.59 -0.55
C PRO A 292 -12.29 7.59 -1.71
N ASP A 293 -11.92 8.83 -1.43
CA ASP A 293 -11.77 9.86 -2.45
C ASP A 293 -10.43 9.72 -3.18
N TYR A 294 -10.46 9.14 -4.38
CA TYR A 294 -9.28 8.97 -5.22
C TYR A 294 -8.63 10.30 -5.65
N ALA A 295 -9.38 11.41 -5.66
CA ALA A 295 -8.82 12.72 -5.97
C ALA A 295 -7.88 13.19 -4.85
N GLU A 296 -8.25 12.97 -3.59
CA GLU A 296 -7.40 13.28 -2.44
C GLU A 296 -6.11 12.43 -2.45
N TYR A 297 -6.21 11.15 -2.81
CA TYR A 297 -5.03 10.29 -2.95
C TYR A 297 -4.06 10.78 -4.03
N LEU A 298 -4.60 11.29 -5.15
CA LEU A 298 -3.80 11.88 -6.21
C LEU A 298 -3.11 13.16 -5.73
N ILE A 299 -3.80 14.00 -4.96
CA ILE A 299 -3.23 15.20 -4.34
C ILE A 299 -2.10 14.83 -3.37
N ILE A 300 -2.29 13.84 -2.50
CA ILE A 300 -1.26 13.35 -1.58
C ILE A 300 -0.03 12.86 -2.35
N LEU A 301 -0.24 12.09 -3.41
CA LEU A 301 0.85 11.60 -4.28
C LEU A 301 1.63 12.77 -4.92
N LEU A 302 0.92 13.78 -5.45
CA LEU A 302 1.54 14.97 -6.04
C LEU A 302 2.34 15.75 -5.00
N LEU A 303 1.83 15.91 -3.77
CA LEU A 303 2.54 16.56 -2.68
C LEU A 303 3.83 15.81 -2.30
N CYS A 304 3.77 14.47 -2.22
CA CYS A 304 4.95 13.65 -2.01
C CYS A 304 5.99 13.84 -3.13
N LEU A 305 5.57 13.81 -4.39
CA LEU A 305 6.47 14.03 -5.53
C LEU A 305 7.11 15.43 -5.49
N LEU A 306 6.32 16.46 -5.18
CA LEU A 306 6.83 17.82 -5.01
C LEU A 306 7.85 17.89 -3.86
N ALA A 307 7.59 17.24 -2.73
CA ALA A 307 8.51 17.19 -1.60
C ALA A 307 9.86 16.53 -1.97
N TRP A 308 9.84 15.47 -2.77
CA TRP A 308 11.05 14.85 -3.31
C TRP A 308 11.81 15.78 -4.27
N LEU A 309 11.11 16.55 -5.11
CA LEU A 309 11.75 17.56 -5.96
C LEU A 309 12.42 18.67 -5.13
N ILE A 310 11.76 19.12 -4.06
CA ILE A 310 12.32 20.10 -3.12
C ILE A 310 13.58 19.54 -2.45
N LEU A 311 13.56 18.27 -2.05
CA LEU A 311 14.73 17.61 -1.46
C LEU A 311 15.93 17.55 -2.41
N LEU A 312 15.69 17.32 -3.70
CA LEU A 312 16.75 17.38 -4.72
C LEU A 312 17.26 18.82 -4.95
N ALA A 313 16.39 19.82 -4.79
CA ALA A 313 16.74 21.24 -4.92
C ALA A 313 17.43 21.80 -3.65
N GLU A 314 17.21 21.19 -2.49
CA GLU A 314 17.72 21.59 -1.18
C GLU A 314 19.22 21.97 -1.15
N PRO A 315 20.18 21.14 -1.62
CA PRO A 315 21.61 21.48 -1.59
C PRO A 315 21.92 22.78 -2.34
N TYR A 316 21.19 23.08 -3.42
CA TYR A 316 21.40 24.28 -4.22
C TYR A 316 20.86 25.53 -3.52
N ILE A 317 19.70 25.41 -2.85
CA ILE A 317 19.15 26.46 -2.01
C ILE A 317 20.08 26.71 -0.82
N LEU A 318 20.57 25.66 -0.17
CA LEU A 318 21.51 25.78 0.95
C LEU A 318 22.82 26.45 0.56
N ARG A 319 23.28 26.38 -0.70
CA ARG A 319 24.46 27.13 -1.15
C ARG A 319 24.25 28.65 -1.11
N THR A 320 23.02 29.14 -1.24
CA THR A 320 22.72 30.59 -1.19
C THR A 320 23.09 31.21 0.16
N ARG A 321 23.15 30.41 1.24
CA ARG A 321 23.64 30.87 2.55
C ARG A 321 25.04 31.47 2.51
N HIS A 322 25.90 31.01 1.59
CA HIS A 322 27.24 31.59 1.41
C HIS A 322 27.18 32.99 0.78
N LEU A 323 26.19 33.26 -0.07
CA LEU A 323 25.92 34.60 -0.61
C LEU A 323 25.35 35.51 0.47
N ILE A 324 24.40 35.00 1.26
CA ILE A 324 23.81 35.72 2.40
C ILE A 324 24.91 36.13 3.40
N MET A 325 25.77 35.20 3.80
CA MET A 325 26.87 35.49 4.71
C MET A 325 27.89 36.47 4.11
N ALA A 326 28.15 36.38 2.80
CA ALA A 326 29.04 37.33 2.12
C ALA A 326 28.45 38.75 2.06
N TYR A 327 27.12 38.88 2.00
CA TYR A 327 26.43 40.17 2.04
C TYR A 327 26.44 40.80 3.44
N PHE A 328 26.06 40.05 4.47
CA PHE A 328 26.01 40.57 5.84
C PHE A 328 27.39 40.75 6.49
N TYR A 329 28.36 39.90 6.16
CA TYR A 329 29.69 39.90 6.79
C TYR A 329 30.82 39.98 5.75
N PRO A 330 30.92 41.10 5.00
CA PRO A 330 31.86 41.23 3.88
C PRO A 330 33.32 41.18 4.32
N LYS A 331 33.65 41.70 5.53
CA LYS A 331 35.01 41.64 6.09
C LYS A 331 35.47 40.19 6.26
N ARG A 332 34.62 39.36 6.89
CA ARG A 332 34.91 37.93 7.09
C ARG A 332 34.97 37.15 5.77
N ALA A 333 34.07 37.46 4.84
CA ALA A 333 34.07 36.84 3.52
C ALA A 333 35.34 37.18 2.72
N LYS A 334 35.88 38.40 2.84
CA LYS A 334 37.14 38.80 2.22
C LYS A 334 38.34 38.04 2.81
N GLU A 335 38.42 37.90 4.13
CA GLU A 335 39.47 37.10 4.78
C GLU A 335 39.46 35.64 4.29
N ARG A 336 38.27 35.04 4.20
CA ARG A 336 38.09 33.69 3.68
C ARG A 336 38.44 33.59 2.20
N GLY A 337 38.12 34.62 1.42
CA GLY A 337 38.50 34.71 0.01
C GLY A 337 40.02 34.78 -0.18
N MET A 338 40.72 35.59 0.62
CA MET A 338 42.19 35.66 0.61
C MET A 338 42.83 34.34 1.03
N PHE A 339 42.30 33.71 2.09
CA PHE A 339 42.74 32.38 2.52
C PHE A 339 42.58 31.34 1.41
N LEU A 340 41.42 31.35 0.72
CA LEU A 340 41.17 30.46 -0.41
C LEU A 340 42.13 30.71 -1.57
N TYR A 341 42.41 31.97 -1.91
CA TYR A 341 43.37 32.33 -2.96
C TYR A 341 44.76 31.74 -2.68
N ASN A 342 45.28 31.97 -1.47
CA ASN A 342 46.59 31.45 -1.07
C ASN A 342 46.61 29.92 -1.09
N MET A 343 45.54 29.29 -0.58
CA MET A 343 45.41 27.84 -0.55
C MET A 343 45.37 27.24 -1.97
N ILE A 344 44.65 27.85 -2.92
CA ILE A 344 44.63 27.37 -4.31
C ILE A 344 46.02 27.52 -4.92
N SER A 345 46.68 28.68 -4.73
CA SER A 345 48.02 28.95 -5.26
C SER A 345 49.04 27.89 -4.79
N GLU A 346 49.05 27.60 -3.49
CA GLU A 346 49.88 26.56 -2.89
C GLU A 346 49.53 25.17 -3.44
N ASP A 347 48.23 24.84 -3.50
CA ASP A 347 47.72 23.58 -4.02
C ASP A 347 48.11 23.33 -5.49
N ARG A 348 48.26 24.37 -6.33
CA ARG A 348 48.64 24.19 -7.75
C ARG A 348 49.99 23.49 -7.90
N THR A 349 50.88 23.71 -6.95
CA THR A 349 52.20 23.08 -6.93
C THR A 349 52.12 21.69 -6.31
N SER A 350 51.41 21.54 -5.19
CA SER A 350 51.31 20.28 -4.46
C SER A 350 50.49 19.21 -5.21
N ILE A 351 49.33 19.57 -5.77
CA ILE A 351 48.46 18.66 -6.53
C ILE A 351 49.19 18.15 -7.77
N PHE A 352 49.88 19.05 -8.49
CA PHE A 352 50.65 18.65 -9.67
C PHE A 352 51.78 17.68 -9.31
N LYS A 353 52.53 17.94 -8.22
CA LYS A 353 53.54 17.00 -7.69
C LYS A 353 52.94 15.65 -7.31
N PHE A 354 51.83 15.65 -6.56
CA PHE A 354 51.15 14.42 -6.13
C PHE A 354 50.67 13.56 -7.31
N VAL A 355 50.05 14.18 -8.33
CA VAL A 355 49.58 13.46 -9.52
C VAL A 355 50.75 12.84 -10.31
N ARG A 356 51.87 13.58 -10.47
CA ARG A 356 53.09 13.03 -11.09
C ARG A 356 53.57 11.78 -10.36
N ARG A 357 53.66 11.82 -9.02
CA ARG A 357 54.10 10.68 -8.21
C ARG A 357 53.15 9.50 -8.28
N ARG A 358 51.84 9.74 -8.17
CA ARG A 358 50.83 8.69 -8.29
C ARG A 358 50.94 7.97 -9.64
N LYS A 359 51.07 8.71 -10.74
CA LYS A 359 51.18 8.14 -12.10
C LYS A 359 52.48 7.40 -12.33
N ARG A 360 53.60 7.91 -11.80
CA ARG A 360 54.87 7.19 -11.83
C ARG A 360 54.83 5.90 -11.02
N ASN A 361 54.22 5.93 -9.83
CA ASN A 361 54.06 4.75 -9.00
C ASN A 361 53.18 3.69 -9.69
N GLU A 362 52.06 4.12 -10.29
CA GLU A 362 51.18 3.27 -11.10
C GLU A 362 51.95 2.61 -12.28
N PHE A 363 52.80 3.37 -12.97
CA PHE A 363 53.65 2.86 -14.04
C PHE A 363 54.71 1.87 -13.55
N ASN A 364 55.39 2.17 -12.44
CA ASN A 364 56.38 1.28 -11.83
C ASN A 364 55.76 -0.02 -11.33
N HIS A 365 54.59 0.04 -10.67
CA HIS A 365 53.86 -1.15 -10.26
C HIS A 365 53.45 -2.00 -11.47
N THR A 366 52.95 -1.37 -12.55
CA THR A 366 52.58 -2.10 -13.78
C THR A 366 53.80 -2.73 -14.46
N ARG A 367 54.98 -2.09 -14.37
CA ARG A 367 56.25 -2.61 -14.89
C ARG A 367 56.81 -3.76 -14.04
N ASN A 368 56.62 -3.70 -12.72
CA ASN A 368 57.06 -4.73 -11.77
C ASN A 368 56.11 -5.94 -11.73
N VAL A 369 54.82 -5.76 -12.03
CA VAL A 369 53.85 -6.84 -12.24
C VAL A 369 53.88 -7.28 -13.71
N LYS A 370 55.01 -7.86 -14.14
CA LYS A 370 55.00 -8.76 -15.29
C LYS A 370 54.43 -10.10 -14.79
N HIS A 371 53.29 -10.52 -15.35
CA HIS A 371 52.54 -11.76 -15.06
C HIS A 371 51.54 -11.77 -13.89
N THR A 372 50.38 -11.12 -14.04
CA THR A 372 49.11 -11.68 -13.51
C THR A 372 47.97 -11.48 -14.51
N ARG A 373 47.94 -12.35 -15.51
CA ARG A 373 46.97 -12.40 -16.62
C ARG A 373 45.60 -12.98 -16.18
N LYS A 374 45.05 -12.56 -15.03
CA LYS A 374 43.77 -13.11 -14.50
C LYS A 374 42.65 -12.10 -14.23
N PHE A 375 42.91 -10.78 -14.25
CA PHE A 375 41.86 -9.77 -14.03
C PHE A 375 41.32 -9.09 -15.30
N THR A 376 41.74 -9.51 -16.49
CA THR A 376 41.28 -8.95 -17.77
C THR A 376 39.91 -9.49 -18.24
N TRP A 377 39.39 -10.54 -17.61
CA TRP A 377 38.14 -11.17 -18.06
C TRP A 377 36.88 -10.40 -17.60
N LEU A 378 36.86 -9.86 -16.38
CA LEU A 378 35.72 -9.07 -15.88
C LEU A 378 35.57 -7.73 -16.59
N ASN A 379 36.69 -7.07 -16.95
CA ASN A 379 36.66 -5.76 -17.59
C ASN A 379 36.17 -5.84 -19.06
N ASN A 380 36.43 -6.96 -19.74
CA ASN A 380 35.95 -7.18 -21.11
C ASN A 380 34.43 -7.38 -21.19
N ARG A 381 33.79 -8.03 -20.20
CA ARG A 381 32.33 -8.19 -20.18
C ARG A 381 31.58 -6.88 -19.97
N PHE A 382 32.09 -5.99 -19.13
CA PHE A 382 31.49 -4.65 -18.95
C PHE A 382 31.71 -3.75 -20.17
N SER A 383 32.81 -3.92 -20.90
CA SER A 383 33.05 -3.18 -22.15
C SER A 383 32.13 -3.65 -23.29
N SER A 384 31.79 -4.93 -23.38
CA SER A 384 30.85 -5.45 -24.39
C SER A 384 29.40 -5.00 -24.15
N LEU A 385 28.99 -4.81 -22.89
CA LEU A 385 27.67 -4.24 -22.54
C LEU A 385 27.54 -2.76 -22.92
N ILE A 386 28.65 -2.02 -22.94
CA ILE A 386 28.68 -0.61 -23.38
C ILE A 386 28.69 -0.50 -24.92
N TYR A 387 29.15 -1.52 -25.64
CA TYR A 387 29.20 -1.56 -27.11
C TYR A 387 27.87 -1.91 -27.79
N MET A 388 26.86 -2.37 -27.04
CA MET A 388 25.55 -2.71 -27.57
C MET A 388 24.61 -1.51 -27.76
N CYS A 389 25.04 -0.29 -27.39
CA CYS A 389 24.32 0.94 -27.72
C CYS A 389 24.80 1.47 -29.08
N SER A 390 24.14 1.03 -30.15
CA SER A 390 24.41 1.36 -31.57
C SER A 390 24.17 2.84 -31.97
N CYS A 391 24.18 3.78 -31.03
CA CYS A 391 24.03 5.22 -31.29
C CYS A 391 25.29 6.05 -30.95
N CYS A 392 26.41 5.42 -30.60
CA CYS A 392 27.64 6.11 -30.22
C CYS A 392 28.83 5.80 -31.15
N SER A 393 28.67 5.94 -32.46
CA SER A 393 29.78 5.86 -33.44
C SER A 393 30.73 7.08 -33.43
N CYS A 394 30.69 7.92 -32.39
CA CYS A 394 31.56 9.10 -32.24
C CYS A 394 32.69 8.91 -31.20
N CYS A 395 32.86 7.71 -30.64
CA CYS A 395 33.92 7.43 -29.68
C CYS A 395 35.27 7.17 -30.36
N GLN A 396 35.80 8.16 -31.10
CA GLN A 396 37.22 8.14 -31.47
C GLN A 396 38.06 8.11 -30.19
N SER A 397 38.96 7.15 -30.08
CA SER A 397 39.88 6.98 -28.95
C SER A 397 40.92 8.11 -28.94
N THR A 398 40.53 9.31 -28.53
CA THR A 398 41.48 10.41 -28.34
C THR A 398 42.42 10.02 -27.19
N GLU A 399 43.72 9.97 -27.45
CA GLU A 399 44.75 9.80 -26.42
C GLU A 399 44.54 10.88 -25.33
N ARG A 400 44.65 10.51 -24.05
CA ARG A 400 44.48 11.44 -22.93
C ARG A 400 45.83 11.74 -22.30
N CYS A 401 46.04 13.00 -21.91
CA CYS A 401 47.24 13.39 -21.19
C CYS A 401 47.39 12.59 -19.88
N THR A 402 48.57 11.99 -19.66
CA THR A 402 48.86 11.14 -18.50
C THR A 402 48.70 11.88 -17.16
N ILE A 403 48.94 13.19 -17.12
CA ILE A 403 48.85 14.01 -15.90
C ILE A 403 47.45 14.62 -15.74
N CYS A 404 46.98 15.40 -16.71
CA CYS A 404 45.73 16.18 -16.56
C CYS A 404 44.47 15.52 -17.15
N GLY A 405 44.60 14.39 -17.85
CA GLY A 405 43.48 13.65 -18.43
C GLY A 405 42.78 14.33 -19.62
N ARG A 406 43.29 15.48 -20.10
CA ARG A 406 42.74 16.20 -21.26
C ARG A 406 42.87 15.35 -22.52
N SER A 407 41.82 15.31 -23.35
CA SER A 407 41.89 14.70 -24.69
C SER A 407 42.89 15.46 -25.56
N LEU A 408 43.77 14.71 -26.22
CA LEU A 408 44.83 15.22 -27.07
C LEU A 408 44.46 14.98 -28.53
N THR A 409 44.73 15.99 -29.35
CA THR A 409 44.75 15.90 -30.81
C THR A 409 46.18 15.60 -31.26
N LEU A 410 46.35 15.10 -32.49
CA LEU A 410 47.67 14.77 -33.05
C LEU A 410 48.66 15.95 -33.02
N SER A 411 48.14 17.18 -33.07
CA SER A 411 48.91 18.43 -33.05
C SER A 411 49.39 18.89 -31.66
N ASN A 412 48.77 18.43 -30.58
CA ASN A 412 49.02 18.91 -29.21
C ASN A 412 49.54 17.82 -28.27
N ARG A 413 49.94 16.68 -28.83
CA ARG A 413 50.48 15.54 -28.09
C ARG A 413 52.00 15.61 -28.05
N ASN A 414 52.55 15.48 -26.84
CA ASN A 414 53.98 15.34 -26.61
C ASN A 414 54.24 13.93 -26.05
N PRO A 415 54.46 12.92 -26.91
CA PRO A 415 54.83 11.58 -26.47
C PRO A 415 56.26 11.57 -25.92
N CYS A 416 56.57 10.60 -25.08
CA CYS A 416 57.93 10.38 -24.58
C CYS A 416 58.77 9.61 -25.60
N ASP A 417 60.01 10.06 -25.84
CA ASP A 417 60.93 9.44 -26.80
C ASP A 417 61.56 8.12 -26.30
N THR A 418 61.38 7.77 -25.03
CA THR A 418 62.00 6.56 -24.45
C THR A 418 61.28 5.29 -24.92
N PRO A 419 61.99 4.30 -25.50
CA PRO A 419 61.38 3.06 -25.97
C PRO A 419 60.73 2.30 -24.80
N GLY A 420 59.44 1.96 -24.96
CA GLY A 420 58.65 1.26 -23.95
C GLY A 420 57.95 2.15 -22.91
N CYS A 421 58.09 3.48 -22.99
CA CYS A 421 57.32 4.41 -22.17
C CYS A 421 55.98 4.76 -22.84
N LYS A 422 54.86 4.67 -22.10
CA LYS A 422 53.52 5.05 -22.57
C LYS A 422 53.13 6.49 -22.21
N GLY A 423 54.10 7.33 -21.85
CA GLY A 423 53.84 8.71 -21.40
C GLY A 423 53.44 9.60 -22.56
N VAL A 424 52.26 10.22 -22.48
CA VAL A 424 51.79 11.22 -23.46
C VAL A 424 51.27 12.44 -22.70
N TYR A 425 51.79 13.61 -23.02
CA TYR A 425 51.53 14.85 -22.30
C TYR A 425 50.92 15.93 -23.19
N CYS A 426 50.17 16.87 -22.61
CA CYS A 426 49.85 18.12 -23.28
C CYS A 426 51.00 19.12 -23.11
N GLY A 427 51.12 20.11 -24.00
CA GLY A 427 52.19 21.13 -23.95
C GLY A 427 52.40 21.72 -22.56
N LYS A 428 51.33 22.21 -21.92
CA LYS A 428 51.40 22.82 -20.57
C LYS A 428 51.92 21.87 -19.48
N CYS A 429 51.54 20.59 -19.52
CA CYS A 429 52.00 19.62 -18.53
C CYS A 429 53.43 19.16 -18.79
N PHE A 430 53.85 19.15 -20.06
CA PHE A 430 55.19 18.79 -20.48
C PHE A 430 56.20 19.88 -20.09
N GLU A 431 55.86 21.14 -20.38
CA GLU A 431 56.63 22.31 -19.98
C GLU A 431 56.78 22.41 -18.46
N LYS A 432 55.68 22.24 -17.71
CA LYS A 432 55.70 22.21 -16.23
C LYS A 432 56.49 21.03 -15.65
N SER A 433 56.88 20.05 -16.47
CA SER A 433 57.76 18.94 -16.10
C SER A 433 59.17 19.11 -16.69
N HIS A 434 59.57 20.34 -17.02
CA HIS A 434 60.86 20.68 -17.64
C HIS A 434 61.15 19.91 -18.92
N ASN A 435 60.12 19.65 -19.74
CA ASN A 435 60.20 18.88 -20.99
C ASN A 435 60.76 17.46 -20.81
N LYS A 436 60.62 16.90 -19.60
CA LYS A 436 61.04 15.54 -19.29
C LYS A 436 59.84 14.69 -18.87
N CYS A 437 59.86 13.43 -19.29
CA CYS A 437 58.80 12.47 -18.95
C CYS A 437 58.85 12.10 -17.46
N CYS A 438 57.72 12.24 -16.76
CA CYS A 438 57.63 11.91 -15.34
C CYS A 438 57.54 10.40 -15.03
N LEU A 439 57.40 9.55 -16.05
CA LEU A 439 57.31 8.09 -15.89
C LEU A 439 58.69 7.42 -15.94
N CYS A 440 59.56 7.80 -16.89
CA CYS A 440 60.86 7.15 -17.09
C CYS A 440 62.04 7.88 -16.43
N ASN A 441 61.98 9.21 -16.29
CA ASN A 441 63.09 9.99 -15.73
C ASN A 441 63.06 10.04 -14.18
N ARG A 442 64.19 10.43 -13.57
CA ARG A 442 64.30 10.56 -12.10
C ARG A 442 63.55 11.80 -11.61
N PRO A 443 63.09 11.86 -10.33
CA PRO A 443 62.33 13.01 -9.83
C PRO A 443 63.02 14.35 -10.01
N VAL A 444 64.33 14.36 -9.74
CA VAL A 444 65.20 15.54 -9.88
C VAL A 444 65.21 16.07 -11.31
N ASP A 445 65.18 15.17 -12.29
CA ASP A 445 65.27 15.54 -13.70
C ASP A 445 64.08 16.37 -14.17
N TYR A 446 62.87 16.06 -13.70
CA TYR A 446 61.63 16.75 -14.07
C TYR A 446 61.19 17.80 -13.03
N GLY A 447 62.11 18.26 -12.17
CA GLY A 447 61.87 19.34 -11.20
C GLY A 447 60.98 18.93 -10.02
N ASP A 448 61.15 17.72 -9.49
CA ASP A 448 60.59 17.30 -8.20
C ASP A 448 61.73 17.11 -7.19
N PHE A 449 62.00 18.16 -6.40
CA PHE A 449 63.12 18.23 -5.46
C PHE A 449 62.78 17.85 -4.02
N SER A 450 61.54 17.45 -3.72
CA SER A 450 61.16 17.19 -2.31
C SER A 450 61.82 15.97 -1.68
N ASP A 451 62.36 15.08 -2.52
CA ASP A 451 62.97 13.82 -2.10
C ASP A 451 64.50 13.92 -2.13
N VAL A 452 65.05 15.11 -2.41
CA VAL A 452 66.46 15.41 -2.24
C VAL A 452 66.62 15.86 -0.79
N THR A 453 66.78 14.92 0.12
CA THR A 453 67.56 15.21 1.32
C THR A 453 68.93 15.65 0.83
N GLU A 454 69.36 16.85 1.18
CA GLU A 454 70.78 17.22 1.13
C GLU A 454 71.53 16.05 1.77
N VAL A 455 72.28 15.32 0.96
CA VAL A 455 73.27 14.38 1.46
C VAL A 455 74.30 15.26 2.15
N ASP A 456 74.21 15.35 3.47
CA ASP A 456 75.30 15.86 4.29
C ASP A 456 76.56 15.10 3.87
N ASP A 457 77.57 15.85 3.45
CA ASP A 457 78.89 15.32 3.16
C ASP A 457 79.36 14.55 4.40
N SER A 458 79.67 13.28 4.17
CA SER A 458 80.07 12.35 5.21
C SER A 458 81.49 12.67 5.70
N SER A 459 81.62 13.66 6.58
CA SER A 459 82.75 13.80 7.49
C SER A 459 82.33 14.63 8.71
N ASP A 460 82.68 14.10 9.89
CA ASP A 460 82.52 14.67 11.23
C ASP A 460 81.20 14.39 11.95
N TYR A 461 81.14 13.17 12.50
CA TYR A 461 80.34 12.82 13.66
C TYR A 461 80.55 13.84 14.79
N SER A 462 79.52 14.64 15.09
CA SER A 462 79.30 15.14 16.44
C SER A 462 77.88 14.77 16.87
N GLU A 463 77.80 13.87 17.85
CA GLU A 463 76.56 13.45 18.49
C GLU A 463 75.83 14.66 19.07
N LYS A 464 74.67 15.00 18.51
CA LYS A 464 73.68 15.82 19.20
C LYS A 464 72.59 14.90 19.73
N GLU A 465 72.71 14.54 21.00
CA GLU A 465 71.68 13.86 21.79
C GLU A 465 70.31 14.54 21.58
N SER A 466 69.28 13.72 21.33
CA SER A 466 67.91 14.19 21.15
C SER A 466 67.30 14.68 22.48
N PHE A 467 66.39 15.65 22.40
CA PHE A 467 65.65 16.16 23.58
C PHE A 467 64.91 15.05 24.34
N SER A 468 64.45 14.02 23.62
CA SER A 468 63.86 12.80 24.18
C SER A 468 64.83 11.96 25.02
N GLU A 469 66.09 11.83 24.60
CA GLU A 469 67.11 11.11 25.38
C GLU A 469 67.49 11.85 26.66
N ARG A 470 67.57 13.20 26.61
CA ARG A 470 67.77 14.04 27.80
C ARG A 470 66.63 13.93 28.80
N GLN A 471 65.39 13.80 28.33
CA GLN A 471 64.22 13.67 29.20
C GLN A 471 64.11 12.25 29.80
N TYR A 472 64.42 11.21 29.04
CA TYR A 472 64.45 9.83 29.53
C TYR A 472 65.48 9.63 30.66
N ARG A 473 66.69 10.21 30.54
CA ARG A 473 67.73 10.17 31.59
C ARG A 473 67.30 10.90 32.87
N LYS A 474 66.59 12.02 32.77
CA LYS A 474 66.06 12.75 33.93
C LYS A 474 64.95 11.98 34.67
N THR A 475 64.19 11.16 33.95
CA THR A 475 63.02 10.46 34.53
C THR A 475 63.38 9.10 35.11
N CYS A 476 64.39 8.41 34.57
CA CYS A 476 64.80 7.07 35.00
C CYS A 476 66.17 7.02 35.72
N GLY A 477 66.93 8.12 35.77
CA GLY A 477 68.26 8.18 36.39
C GLY A 477 68.27 8.54 37.88
N GLY A 478 67.10 8.69 38.52
CA GLY A 478 66.97 9.18 39.90
C GLY A 478 66.86 8.11 40.99
N GLN A 479 67.12 6.84 40.69
CA GLN A 479 67.19 5.78 41.71
C GLN A 479 68.43 4.92 41.50
N ARG A 480 69.57 5.42 41.95
CA ARG A 480 70.62 4.65 42.62
C ARG A 480 71.54 5.57 43.41
#